data_AF-A0A5C5RT29-F1
#
_entry.id   AF-A0A5C5RT29-F1
#
_cell.length_a   1.000
_cell.length_b   1.000
_cell.length_c   1.000
_cell.angle_alpha   90.00
_cell.angle_beta   90.00
_cell.angle_gamma   90.00
#
_symmetry.space_group_name_H-M   'P 1'
#
loop_
_entity.id
_entity.type
_entity.pdbx_description
1 polymer ?
#
loop_
_entity_poly.entity_id
_entity_poly.type
_entity_poly.pdbx_seq_one_letter_code
_entity_poly.pdbx_strand_id
1 'polypeptide(L)' 'MADDEQAERRRPRGAAKLADLTLIVRVPGRPADVRVFTDAEGPDAERYAAEHGATVEPLGTVQ' A
#
# COMPACT_ATOMS: atom_id res chain seq x y z
N MET A 1 15.30 18.40 -20.91
CA MET A 1 15.73 17.39 -19.92
C MET A 1 15.03 17.72 -18.63
N ALA A 2 14.40 16.74 -17.98
CA ALA A 2 13.27 16.83 -17.04
C ALA A 2 11.93 16.59 -17.75
N ASP A 3 11.01 15.93 -17.05
CA ASP A 3 9.63 15.54 -17.42
C ASP A 3 9.39 14.13 -17.99
N ASP A 4 10.42 13.29 -18.18
CA ASP A 4 10.28 11.90 -18.68
C ASP A 4 10.68 10.85 -17.61
N GLU A 5 10.03 10.84 -16.44
CA GLU A 5 10.23 9.72 -15.47
C GLU A 5 9.02 9.45 -14.54
N GLN A 6 7.94 10.23 -14.65
CA GLN A 6 6.74 10.09 -13.81
C GLN A 6 5.71 9.10 -14.40
N ALA A 7 6.05 8.41 -15.48
CA ALA A 7 5.14 7.59 -16.27
C ALA A 7 5.46 6.09 -16.23
N GLU A 8 6.17 5.61 -15.20
CA GLU A 8 6.07 4.20 -14.81
C GLU A 8 4.71 4.00 -14.15
N ARG A 9 3.69 4.03 -15.01
CA ARG A 9 2.28 3.83 -14.70
C ARG A 9 2.20 2.61 -13.80
N ARG A 10 1.92 2.87 -12.52
CA ARG A 10 1.58 1.90 -11.48
C ARG A 10 0.82 0.77 -12.15
N ARG A 11 1.52 -0.32 -12.45
CA ARG A 11 0.91 -1.53 -13.01
C ARG A 11 -0.28 -1.81 -12.10
N PRO A 12 -1.51 -2.00 -12.60
CA PRO A 12 -2.62 -2.34 -11.74
C PRO A 12 -2.25 -3.67 -11.09
N ARG A 13 -1.70 -3.60 -9.87
CA ARG A 13 -1.51 -4.74 -8.98
C ARG A 13 -2.91 -5.33 -8.89
N GLY A 14 -3.05 -6.57 -9.37
CA GLY A 14 -4.31 -7.17 -9.84
C GLY A 14 -5.52 -6.63 -9.09
N ALA A 15 -6.52 -6.18 -9.83
CA ALA A 15 -7.63 -5.34 -9.39
C ALA A 15 -8.44 -5.94 -8.21
N ALA A 16 -7.85 -6.00 -7.02
CA ALA A 16 -8.57 -6.04 -5.77
C ALA A 16 -9.48 -4.81 -5.80
N LYS A 17 -10.78 -5.02 -5.60
CA LYS A 17 -11.70 -3.89 -5.65
C LYS A 17 -11.28 -2.96 -4.51
N LEU A 18 -11.36 -1.66 -4.75
CA LEU A 18 -11.06 -0.67 -3.71
C LEU A 18 -11.86 -0.93 -2.42
N ALA A 19 -13.03 -1.57 -2.54
CA ALA A 19 -13.88 -2.00 -1.43
C ALA A 19 -13.31 -3.15 -0.58
N ASP A 20 -12.41 -3.97 -1.13
CA ASP A 20 -11.81 -5.11 -0.40
C ASP A 20 -10.55 -4.69 0.38
N LEU A 21 -10.03 -3.49 0.13
CA LEU A 21 -8.83 -2.96 0.76
C LEU A 21 -9.15 -2.40 2.15
N THR A 22 -8.76 -3.14 3.19
CA THR A 22 -9.04 -2.82 4.59
C THR A 22 -7.79 -2.47 5.38
N LEU A 23 -6.59 -2.71 4.82
CA LEU A 23 -5.31 -2.50 5.48
C LEU A 23 -4.42 -1.57 4.65
N ILE A 24 -3.70 -0.66 5.32
CA ILE A 24 -2.69 0.21 4.72
C ILE A 24 -1.39 0.11 5.50
N VAL A 25 -0.28 -0.02 4.79
CA VAL A 25 1.06 -0.08 5.35
C VAL A 25 1.80 1.18 4.97
N ARG A 26 2.18 1.97 5.97
CA ARG A 26 2.86 3.27 5.79
C ARG A 26 4.29 3.19 6.28
N VAL A 27 5.24 3.45 5.38
CA VAL A 27 6.67 3.49 5.70
C VAL A 27 7.03 4.88 6.22
N PRO A 28 7.47 5.03 7.48
CA PRO A 28 7.88 6.32 8.02
C PRO A 28 9.09 6.85 7.24
N GLY A 29 9.04 8.14 6.87
CA GLY A 29 10.08 8.78 6.07
C GLY A 29 9.99 8.56 4.55
N ARG A 30 9.10 7.68 4.07
CA ARG A 30 8.85 7.46 2.64
C ARG A 30 7.35 7.32 2.33
N PRO A 31 6.62 8.44 2.22
CA PRO A 31 5.17 8.40 1.95
C PRO A 31 4.83 7.81 0.57
N ALA A 32 5.78 7.71 -0.35
CA ALA A 32 5.60 7.09 -1.66
C ALA A 32 5.60 5.53 -1.62
N ASP A 33 6.17 4.93 -0.57
CA ASP A 33 6.24 3.47 -0.38
C ASP A 33 5.00 2.91 0.35
N VAL A 34 3.92 3.69 0.46
CA VAL A 34 2.67 3.25 1.05
C VAL A 34 2.03 2.14 0.21
N ARG A 35 1.56 1.08 0.88
CA ARG A 35 0.94 -0.08 0.21
C ARG A 35 -0.34 -0.51 0.92
N VAL A 36 -1.38 -0.79 0.15
CA VAL A 36 -2.69 -1.23 0.64
C VAL A 36 -2.87 -2.71 0.40
N PHE A 37 -3.58 -3.37 1.31
CA PHE A 37 -3.82 -4.80 1.36
C PHE A 37 -5.27 -5.08 1.74
N THR A 38 -5.76 -6.25 1.33
CA THR A 38 -7.06 -6.78 1.77
C THR A 38 -6.94 -7.47 3.13
N ASP A 39 -8.07 -7.74 3.79
CA ASP A 39 -8.11 -8.51 5.05
C ASP A 39 -7.47 -9.90 4.88
N ALA A 40 -7.72 -10.56 3.75
CA ALA A 40 -7.13 -11.85 3.41
C ALA A 40 -5.60 -11.79 3.22
N GLU A 41 -5.06 -10.62 2.88
CA GLU A 41 -3.62 -10.35 2.73
C GLU A 41 -2.98 -9.76 4.01
N GLY A 42 -3.67 -9.82 5.15
CA GLY A 42 -3.11 -9.46 6.46
C GLY A 42 -1.69 -9.98 6.72
N PRO A 43 -1.38 -11.28 6.54
CA PRO A 43 -0.02 -11.79 6.76
C PRO A 43 1.01 -11.19 5.79
N ASP A 44 0.62 -10.83 4.56
CA ASP A 44 1.49 -10.14 3.61
C ASP A 44 1.71 -8.67 3.99
N ALA A 45 0.68 -8.00 4.54
CA ALA A 45 0.78 -6.65 5.05
C ALA A 45 1.75 -6.56 6.24
N GLU A 46 1.64 -7.49 7.19
CA GLU A 46 2.56 -7.58 8.34
C GLU A 46 3.99 -7.87 7.91
N ARG A 47 4.18 -8.77 6.95
CA ARG A 47 5.51 -9.06 6.39
C ARG A 47 6.12 -7.83 5.72
N TYR A 48 5.35 -7.13 4.88
CA TYR A 48 5.80 -5.89 4.23
C TYR A 48 6.14 -4.81 5.27
N ALA A 49 5.35 -4.71 6.35
CA ALA A 49 5.63 -3.78 7.43
C ALA A 49 6.92 -4.12 8.18
N ALA A 50 7.15 -5.39 8.50
CA ALA A 50 8.37 -5.84 9.17
C ALA A 50 9.62 -5.62 8.29
N GLU A 51 9.54 -5.91 6.98
CA GLU A 51 10.66 -5.73 6.05
C GLU A 51 11.03 -4.26 5.83
N HIS A 52 10.04 -3.37 5.83
CA HIS A 52 10.24 -1.95 5.55
C HIS A 52 10.25 -1.05 6.80
N GLY A 53 10.12 -1.62 8.00
CA GLY A 53 9.97 -0.84 9.25
C GLY A 53 8.72 0.04 9.25
N ALA A 54 7.69 -0.39 8.55
CA ALA A 54 6.43 0.30 8.36
C ALA A 54 5.41 -0.09 9.44
N THR A 55 4.27 0.59 9.46
CA THR A 55 3.16 0.22 10.34
C THR A 55 1.95 -0.16 9.51
N VAL A 56 1.34 -1.31 9.84
CA VAL A 56 0.03 -1.71 9.30
C VAL A 56 -1.04 -0.95 10.09
N GLU A 57 -1.75 -0.07 9.42
CA GLU A 57 -2.93 0.58 9.96
C GLU A 57 -4.18 -0.01 9.29
N PRO A 58 -5.23 -0.35 10.05
CA PRO A 58 -6.52 -0.62 9.45
C PRO A 58 -7.05 0.67 8.82
N LEU A 59 -7.47 0.58 7.57
CA LEU A 59 -8.32 1.59 6.93
C LEU A 59 -9.69 1.48 7.59
N GLY A 60 -9.80 2.05 8.79
CA GLY A 60 -11.08 2.20 9.47
C GLY A 60 -12.08 2.83 8.50
N THR A 61 -13.29 2.27 8.46
CA THR A 61 -14.42 2.89 7.74
C THR A 61 -14.54 4.34 8.22
N VAL A 62 -13.99 5.27 7.44
CA VAL A 62 -14.48 6.62 7.42
C VAL A 62 -15.81 6.52 6.68
N GLN A 63 -16.88 6.52 7.47
CA GLN A 63 -18.26 6.70 6.99
C GLN A 63 -18.36 7.95 6.14
#